data_AF-A0A7S3SJ15-F1
#
_entry.id   AF-A0A7S3SJ15-F1
#
_cell.length_a   1.000
_cell.length_b   1.000
_cell.length_c   1.000
_cell.angle_alpha   90.00
_cell.angle_beta   90.00
_cell.angle_gamma   90.00
#
_symmetry.space_group_name_H-M   'P 1'
#
loop_
_entity.id
_entity.type
_entity.pdbx_description
1 polymer ?
#
loop_
_entity_poly.entity_id
_entity_poly.type
_entity_poly.pdbx_seq_one_letter_code
_entity_poly.pdbx_strand_id
1 'polypeptide(L)'
;ASQLSLGQLLSPLAELLHDPTAGQLAYEVWVALFPQSWAHLTTDEQLANYKPLLATLQRSSNLKHAQQSPNAVQGWLAALAACSSTPRLPAALLRHLASRFGA
;
A
#
# COMPACT_ATOMS: atom_id res chain seq x y z
N ALA A 1 24.70 0.18 -26.81
CA ALA A 1 24.00 0.54 -25.55
C ALA A 1 23.40 -0.73 -24.98
N SER A 2 23.74 -1.12 -23.76
CA SER A 2 23.11 -2.27 -23.09
C SER A 2 21.64 -1.95 -22.88
N GLN A 3 20.75 -2.72 -23.51
CA GLN A 3 19.31 -2.62 -23.29
C GLN A 3 19.01 -3.24 -21.92
N LEU A 4 18.80 -2.40 -20.91
CA LEU A 4 18.30 -2.85 -19.62
C LEU A 4 16.82 -3.23 -19.78
N SER A 5 16.46 -4.48 -19.49
CA SER A 5 15.06 -4.91 -19.52
C SER A 5 14.37 -4.65 -18.19
N LEU A 6 13.05 -4.45 -18.21
CA LEU A 6 12.26 -4.25 -17.00
C LEU A 6 12.41 -5.43 -16.02
N GLY A 7 12.45 -6.67 -16.54
CA GLY A 7 12.62 -7.86 -15.72
C GLY A 7 13.95 -7.88 -14.95
N GLN A 8 15.02 -7.36 -15.55
CA GLN A 8 16.32 -7.23 -14.88
C GLN A 8 16.33 -6.20 -13.76
N LEU A 9 15.38 -5.25 -13.74
CA LEU A 9 15.21 -4.28 -12.67
C LEU A 9 14.22 -4.76 -11.60
N LEU A 10 13.12 -5.39 -12.01
CA LEU A 10 12.08 -5.85 -11.09
C LEU A 10 12.49 -7.07 -10.27
N SER A 11 13.24 -8.02 -10.83
CA SER A 11 13.68 -9.22 -10.09
C SER A 11 14.51 -8.88 -8.84
N PRO A 12 15.61 -8.11 -8.93
CA PRO A 12 16.39 -7.76 -7.75
C PRO A 12 15.61 -6.85 -6.78
N LEU A 13 14.73 -5.98 -7.30
CA LEU A 13 13.86 -5.18 -6.44
C LEU A 13 12.91 -6.06 -5.63
N ALA A 14 12.30 -7.08 -6.24
CA ALA A 14 11.45 -8.04 -5.54
C ALA A 14 12.23 -8.84 -4.49
N GLU A 15 13.47 -9.23 -4.78
CA GLU A 15 14.35 -9.89 -3.80
C GLU A 15 14.66 -8.98 -2.61
N LEU A 16 15.00 -7.70 -2.85
CA LEU A 16 15.26 -6.72 -1.79
C LEU A 16 14.05 -6.50 -0.87
N LEU A 17 12.82 -6.56 -1.42
CA LEU A 17 11.59 -6.42 -0.64
C LEU A 17 11.33 -7.57 0.33
N HIS A 18 12.02 -8.71 0.21
CA HIS A 18 11.93 -9.80 1.19
C HIS A 18 12.82 -9.58 2.42
N ASP A 19 13.73 -8.61 2.39
CA ASP A 19 14.56 -8.27 3.54
C ASP A 19 13.70 -7.61 4.64
N PRO A 20 13.67 -8.12 5.87
CA PRO A 20 12.93 -7.52 6.99
C PRO A 20 13.31 -6.07 7.29
N THR A 21 14.50 -5.64 6.91
CA THR A 21 14.99 -4.25 7.08
C THR A 21 14.55 -3.32 5.96
N ALA A 22 14.03 -3.85 4.84
CA ALA A 22 13.59 -3.08 3.68
C ALA A 22 12.18 -2.47 3.84
N GLY A 23 11.68 -2.31 5.07
CA GLY A 23 10.35 -1.76 5.34
C GLY A 23 10.13 -0.38 4.70
N GLN A 24 11.13 0.49 4.74
CA GLN A 24 11.07 1.81 4.08
C GLN A 24 10.98 1.70 2.56
N LEU A 25 11.80 0.85 1.95
CA LEU A 25 11.77 0.63 0.50
C LEU A 25 10.41 0.05 0.07
N ALA A 26 9.88 -0.90 0.82
CA ALA A 26 8.57 -1.49 0.55
C ALA A 26 7.45 -0.44 0.62
N TYR A 27 7.49 0.45 1.62
CA TYR A 27 6.57 1.57 1.73
C TYR A 27 6.64 2.49 0.50
N GLU A 28 7.85 2.92 0.10
CA GLU A 28 8.04 3.84 -1.02
C GLU A 28 7.59 3.22 -2.36
N VAL A 29 7.99 1.98 -2.62
CA VAL A 29 7.57 1.24 -3.83
C VAL A 29 6.05 1.10 -3.87
N TRP A 30 5.42 0.77 -2.74
CA TRP A 30 3.97 0.63 -2.67
C TRP A 30 3.22 1.93 -2.96
N VAL A 31 3.64 3.03 -2.31
CA VAL A 31 3.03 4.37 -2.51
C VAL A 31 3.23 4.87 -3.94
N ALA A 32 4.33 4.49 -4.61
CA ALA A 32 4.57 4.86 -6.00
C ALA A 32 3.74 4.04 -7.01
N LEU A 33 3.64 2.72 -6.82
CA LEU A 33 3.03 1.81 -7.80
C LEU A 33 1.51 1.69 -7.65
N PHE A 34 0.99 1.60 -6.42
CA PHE A 34 -0.43 1.34 -6.19
C PHE A 34 -1.35 2.40 -6.84
N PRO A 35 -1.09 3.72 -6.74
CA PRO A 35 -1.96 4.72 -7.35
C PRO A 35 -2.06 4.58 -8.87
N GLN A 36 -0.95 4.20 -9.52
CA GLN A 36 -0.91 3.97 -10.96
C GLN A 36 -1.75 2.73 -11.32
N SER A 37 -1.55 1.62 -10.61
CA SER A 37 -2.35 0.40 -10.81
C SER A 37 -3.84 0.65 -10.55
N TRP A 38 -4.19 1.42 -9.53
CA TRP A 38 -5.57 1.78 -9.20
C TRP A 38 -6.23 2.60 -10.30
N ALA A 39 -5.50 3.55 -10.90
CA ALA A 39 -6.00 4.38 -12.00
C ALA A 39 -6.27 3.58 -13.29
N HIS A 40 -5.66 2.41 -13.44
CA HIS A 40 -5.92 1.50 -14.57
C HIS A 40 -7.18 0.63 -14.39
N LEU A 41 -7.75 0.57 -13.18
CA LEU A 41 -8.98 -0.16 -12.91
C LEU A 41 -10.21 0.65 -13.34
N THR A 42 -11.21 -0.03 -13.89
CA THR A 42 -12.53 0.54 -14.13
C THR A 42 -13.25 0.85 -12.82
N THR A 43 -14.25 1.72 -12.86
CA THR A 43 -15.06 2.07 -11.67
C THR A 43 -15.67 0.82 -11.00
N ASP A 44 -16.17 -0.13 -11.78
CA ASP A 44 -16.77 -1.36 -11.25
C ASP A 44 -15.72 -2.26 -10.58
N GLU A 45 -14.51 -2.36 -11.15
CA GLU A 45 -13.40 -3.09 -10.53
C GLU A 45 -12.92 -2.41 -9.25
N GLN A 46 -12.85 -1.07 -9.23
CA GLN A 46 -12.54 -0.31 -8.02
C GLN A 46 -13.59 -0.58 -6.92
N LEU A 47 -14.88 -0.59 -7.26
CA LEU A 47 -15.96 -0.91 -6.32
C LEU A 47 -15.90 -2.36 -5.83
N ALA A 48 -15.61 -3.31 -6.71
CA ALA A 48 -15.47 -4.73 -6.36
C ALA A 48 -14.29 -4.95 -5.40
N ASN A 49 -13.19 -4.23 -5.59
CA ASN A 49 -11.98 -4.32 -4.75
C ASN A 49 -12.06 -3.47 -3.47
N TYR A 50 -13.01 -2.55 -3.37
CA TYR A 50 -13.14 -1.66 -2.22
C TYR A 50 -13.42 -2.41 -0.91
N LYS A 51 -14.39 -3.35 -0.89
CA LYS A 51 -14.72 -4.14 0.30
C LYS A 51 -13.56 -5.03 0.77
N PRO A 52 -12.87 -5.78 -0.12
CA PRO A 52 -11.63 -6.50 0.23
C PRO A 52 -10.51 -5.60 0.79
N LEU A 53 -10.36 -4.39 0.25
CA LEU A 53 -9.37 -3.43 0.70
C LEU A 53 -9.64 -2.96 2.13
N LEU A 54 -10.91 -2.61 2.44
CA LEU A 54 -11.32 -2.28 3.80
C LEU A 54 -11.07 -3.43 4.78
N ALA A 55 -11.44 -4.66 4.39
CA ALA A 55 -11.20 -5.84 5.21
C ALA A 55 -9.70 -6.07 5.48
N THR A 56 -8.84 -5.73 4.51
CA THR A 56 -7.38 -5.83 4.67
C THR A 56 -6.84 -4.83 5.69
N LEU A 57 -7.31 -3.58 5.65
CA LEU A 57 -6.94 -2.57 6.65
C LEU A 57 -7.40 -2.93 8.07
N GLN A 58 -8.55 -3.61 8.18
CA GLN A 58 -9.13 -4.04 9.45
C GLN A 58 -8.56 -5.34 10.01
N ARG A 59 -7.63 -6.01 9.31
CA ARG A 59 -7.05 -7.26 9.80
C ARG A 59 -6.30 -7.06 11.12
N SER A 60 -6.60 -7.92 12.10
CA SER A 60 -5.94 -7.92 13.42
C SER A 60 -4.43 -8.20 13.34
N SER A 61 -3.94 -8.81 12.25
CA SER A 61 -2.51 -9.00 12.00
C SER A 61 -1.74 -7.68 11.93
N ASN A 62 -2.39 -6.58 11.53
CA ASN A 62 -1.77 -5.26 11.48
C ASN A 62 -1.30 -4.81 12.87
N LEU A 63 -2.01 -5.22 13.93
CA LEU A 63 -1.67 -4.87 15.32
C LEU A 63 -0.29 -5.35 15.76
N LYS A 64 0.22 -6.44 15.18
CA LYS A 64 1.53 -7.02 15.56
C LYS A 64 2.70 -6.09 15.24
N HIS A 65 2.55 -5.26 14.20
CA HIS A 65 3.61 -4.36 13.71
C HIS A 65 3.18 -2.89 13.80
N ALA A 66 2.16 -2.59 14.61
CA ALA A 66 1.58 -1.24 14.70
C ALA A 66 2.54 -0.17 15.21
N GLN A 67 3.57 -0.58 15.96
CA GLN A 67 4.59 0.32 16.52
C GLN A 67 5.85 0.43 15.64
N GLN A 68 5.95 -0.36 14.57
CA GLN A 68 7.05 -0.26 13.61
C GLN A 68 6.71 0.80 12.57
N SER A 69 7.69 1.63 12.22
CA SER A 69 7.55 2.66 11.20
C SER A 69 8.56 2.40 10.06
N PRO A 70 8.14 2.44 8.79
CA PRO A 70 6.75 2.50 8.33
C PRO A 70 6.04 1.13 8.51
N ASN A 71 4.78 1.16 8.96
CA ASN A 71 3.93 -0.05 8.97
C ASN A 71 3.08 -0.16 7.70
N ALA A 72 2.54 -1.35 7.48
CA ALA A 72 1.68 -1.63 6.34
C ALA A 72 0.45 -0.69 6.28
N VAL A 73 -0.13 -0.31 7.42
CA VAL A 73 -1.29 0.59 7.47
C VAL A 73 -0.93 1.99 6.98
N GLN A 74 0.19 2.55 7.42
CA GLN A 74 0.73 3.81 6.92
C GLN A 74 0.96 3.74 5.40
N GLY A 75 1.56 2.66 4.91
CA GLY A 75 1.77 2.44 3.46
C GLY A 75 0.47 2.43 2.66
N TRP A 76 -0.54 1.70 3.14
CA TRP A 76 -1.85 1.68 2.50
C TRP A 76 -2.54 3.04 2.52
N LEU A 77 -2.53 3.75 3.64
CA LEU A 77 -3.18 5.07 3.75
C LEU A 77 -2.50 6.11 2.86
N ALA A 78 -1.17 6.13 2.81
CA ALA A 78 -0.42 7.01 1.93
C ALA A 78 -0.68 6.71 0.45
N ALA A 79 -0.69 5.43 0.08
CA ALA A 79 -1.02 5.00 -1.28
C ALA A 79 -2.44 5.41 -1.69
N LEU A 80 -3.42 5.22 -0.81
CA LEU A 80 -4.82 5.60 -1.07
C LEU A 80 -4.98 7.11 -1.21
N ALA A 81 -4.28 7.89 -0.39
CA ALA A 81 -4.28 9.35 -0.46
C ALA A 81 -3.67 9.87 -1.78
N ALA A 82 -2.71 9.14 -2.35
CA ALA A 82 -2.09 9.46 -3.63
C ALA A 82 -2.93 9.05 -4.87
N CYS A 83 -4.01 8.28 -4.69
CA CYS A 83 -4.91 7.91 -5.80
C CYS A 83 -5.69 9.12 -6.32
N SER A 84 -5.74 9.29 -7.64
CA SER A 84 -6.53 10.33 -8.33
C SER A 84 -8.03 10.22 -8.07
N SER A 85 -8.57 8.99 -8.02
CA SER A 85 -9.90 8.67 -7.51
C SER A 85 -9.79 8.08 -6.11
N THR A 86 -9.50 8.93 -5.10
CA THR A 86 -9.33 8.48 -3.71
C THR A 86 -10.54 7.65 -3.25
N PRO A 87 -10.35 6.36 -2.92
CA PRO A 87 -11.42 5.54 -2.39
C PRO A 87 -11.87 6.16 -1.06
N ARG A 88 -13.14 6.55 -0.95
CA ARG A 88 -13.64 7.23 0.25
C ARG A 88 -13.63 6.25 1.43
N LEU A 89 -12.62 6.31 2.29
CA LEU A 89 -12.57 5.52 3.51
C LEU A 89 -13.59 6.07 4.53
N PRO A 90 -14.32 5.20 5.27
CA PRO A 90 -15.21 5.68 6.33
C PRO A 90 -14.44 6.43 7.41
N ALA A 91 -14.93 7.60 7.83
CA ALA A 91 -14.23 8.45 8.81
C ALA A 91 -13.95 7.74 10.15
N ALA A 92 -14.83 6.82 10.57
CA ALA A 92 -14.62 6.02 11.77
C ALA A 92 -13.41 5.08 11.63
N LEU A 93 -13.21 4.49 10.45
CA LEU A 93 -12.06 3.64 10.16
C LEU A 93 -10.78 4.47 10.11
N LEU A 94 -10.79 5.62 9.43
CA LEU A 94 -9.65 6.52 9.38
C LEU A 94 -9.18 6.95 10.78
N ARG A 95 -10.11 7.37 11.66
CA ARG A 95 -9.79 7.74 13.04
C ARG A 95 -9.20 6.57 13.84
N HIS A 96 -9.76 5.37 13.66
CA HIS A 96 -9.23 4.17 14.32
C HIS A 96 -7.80 3.86 13.87
N LEU A 97 -7.53 3.93 12.56
CA LEU A 97 -6.22 3.65 12.01
C LEU A 97 -5.19 4.72 12.42
N ALA A 98 -5.55 6.01 12.33
CA ALA A 98 -4.68 7.11 12.74
C ALA A 98 -4.26 7.00 14.22
N SER A 99 -5.23 6.74 15.10
CA SER A 99 -4.97 6.60 16.54
C SER A 99 -4.09 5.40 16.89
N ARG A 100 -4.10 4.33 16.08
CA ARG A 100 -3.46 3.06 16.44
C ARG A 100 -2.12 2.84 15.73
N PHE A 101 -1.92 3.46 14.57
CA PHE A 101 -0.79 3.21 13.66
C PHE A 101 0.05 4.45 13.35
N GLY A 102 -0.25 5.61 13.97
CA GLY A 102 0.53 6.84 13.79
C GLY A 102 0.51 7.37 12.36
N ALA A 103 -0.65 7.25 11.70
CA ALA A 103 -0.90 7.72 10.34
C ALA A 103 -1.66 9.04 10.33
#